data_AF-A0A803JJN8-F1
#
_entry.id   AF-A0A803JJN8-F1
#
_cell.length_a   1.000
_cell.length_b   1.000
_cell.length_c   1.000
_cell.angle_alpha   90.00
_cell.angle_beta   90.00
_cell.angle_gamma   90.00
#
_symmetry.space_group_name_H-M   'P 1'
#
loop_
_entity.id
_entity.type
_entity.pdbx_description
1 polymer ?
#
loop_
_entity_poly.entity_id
_entity_poly.type
_entity_poly.pdbx_seq_one_letter_code
_entity_poly.pdbx_strand_id
1 'polypeptide(L)'
;AQISEKWPERGNPPFLFPVHALIEEVAGVCERTLIAVKPDGVQRKLVGEIIKRFEQRGFTLVGLKLLQASEGILAEHYHDLRRKPFYPALLRYMASGPVVAMVWEGHNVVRTSRAMVGDTDSSQAKPGTIRGDFSVHISRNVIHASDSVEVAEREISLWFHSGELISWETSDQSHLYQV
;
A
#
# COMPACT_ATOMS: atom_id res chain seq x y z
N ALA A 1 -25.05 28.07 53.84
CA ALA A 1 -26.30 27.55 53.25
C ALA A 1 -25.97 27.01 51.87
N GLN A 2 -25.73 25.69 51.78
CA GLN A 2 -25.58 24.96 50.52
C GLN A 2 -26.98 24.76 49.94
N ILE A 3 -27.18 25.17 48.70
CA ILE A 3 -28.40 24.85 47.94
C ILE A 3 -28.02 23.75 46.97
N SER A 4 -28.59 22.57 47.20
CA SER A 4 -28.51 21.42 46.30
C SER A 4 -29.51 21.61 45.16
N GLU A 5 -29.05 21.62 43.91
CA GLU A 5 -29.91 21.43 42.76
C GLU A 5 -29.61 20.07 42.14
N LYS A 6 -30.52 19.12 42.39
CA LYS A 6 -30.56 17.81 41.75
C LYS A 6 -31.06 17.99 40.32
N TRP A 7 -30.22 17.64 39.35
CA TRP A 7 -30.63 17.45 37.96
C TRP A 7 -31.32 16.08 37.82
N PRO A 8 -32.42 15.96 37.06
CA PRO A 8 -33.07 14.67 36.84
C PRO A 8 -32.21 13.78 35.94
N GLU A 9 -32.09 12.50 36.31
CA GLU A 9 -31.48 11.46 35.50
C GLU A 9 -32.23 11.36 34.16
N ARG A 10 -31.55 11.68 33.06
CA ARG A 10 -32.05 11.35 31.72
C ARG A 10 -31.86 9.85 31.53
N GLY A 11 -32.98 9.14 31.45
CA GLY A 11 -33.02 7.72 31.11
C GLY A 11 -32.22 7.45 29.84
N ASN A 12 -31.47 6.35 29.87
CA ASN A 12 -30.74 5.83 28.73
C ASN A 12 -31.74 5.55 27.59
N PRO A 13 -31.58 6.10 26.38
CA PRO A 13 -32.42 5.70 25.26
C PRO A 13 -32.17 4.21 24.96
N PRO A 14 -33.22 3.42 24.69
CA PRO A 14 -33.05 2.01 24.41
C PRO A 14 -32.50 1.86 22.98
N PHE A 15 -31.39 1.14 22.86
CA PHE A 15 -30.82 0.63 21.60
C PHE A 15 -30.27 1.68 20.61
N LEU A 16 -29.13 2.28 20.95
CA LEU A 16 -28.06 2.46 19.97
C LEU A 16 -27.45 1.08 19.74
N PHE A 17 -27.92 0.37 18.72
CA PHE A 17 -27.16 -0.76 18.19
C PHE A 17 -25.80 -0.21 17.74
N PRO A 18 -24.67 -0.78 18.19
CA PRO A 18 -23.37 -0.36 17.70
C PRO A 18 -23.34 -0.69 16.20
N VAL A 19 -23.15 0.33 15.36
CA VAL A 19 -22.99 0.17 13.89
C VAL A 19 -21.84 -0.79 13.55
N HIS A 20 -20.94 -1.05 14.51
CA HIS A 20 -19.91 -2.09 14.45
C HIS A 20 -20.42 -3.51 14.18
N ALA A 21 -21.69 -3.84 14.43
CA ALA A 21 -22.20 -5.20 14.32
C ALA A 21 -22.79 -5.57 12.94
N LEU A 22 -22.74 -4.66 11.95
CA LEU A 22 -23.35 -4.87 10.62
C LEU A 22 -22.35 -4.92 9.46
N ILE A 23 -21.05 -4.85 9.73
CA ILE A 23 -20.04 -5.16 8.72
C ILE A 23 -19.79 -6.66 8.83
N GLU A 24 -20.57 -7.46 8.11
CA GLU A 24 -20.08 -8.78 7.72
C GLU A 24 -18.74 -8.54 7.01
N GLU A 25 -17.66 -9.14 7.54
CA GLU A 25 -16.32 -9.07 6.96
C GLU A 25 -16.41 -9.53 5.51
N VAL A 26 -16.46 -8.59 4.56
CA VAL A 26 -16.22 -8.92 3.16
C VAL A 26 -14.78 -9.40 3.09
N ALA A 27 -14.60 -10.73 3.09
CA ALA A 27 -13.32 -11.38 3.04
C ALA A 27 -12.48 -10.74 1.91
N GLY A 28 -11.32 -10.19 2.27
CA GLY A 28 -10.41 -9.52 1.35
C GLY A 28 -10.44 -7.99 1.36
N VAL A 29 -11.42 -7.30 1.97
CA VAL A 29 -11.34 -5.82 2.10
C VAL A 29 -10.13 -5.39 2.94
N CYS A 30 -9.68 -6.24 3.85
CA CYS A 30 -8.47 -6.04 4.66
C CYS A 30 -7.18 -6.56 4.00
N GLU A 31 -7.20 -7.06 2.75
CA GLU A 31 -5.99 -7.49 2.05
C GLU A 31 -5.04 -6.29 1.88
N ARG A 32 -3.73 -6.50 2.07
CA ARG A 32 -2.70 -5.47 1.95
C ARG A 32 -1.63 -5.86 0.96
N THR A 33 -1.04 -4.87 0.29
CA THR A 33 0.11 -5.05 -0.61
C THR A 33 1.20 -4.03 -0.32
N LEU A 34 2.47 -4.42 -0.50
CA LEU A 34 3.57 -3.46 -0.56
C LEU A 34 3.66 -2.89 -1.99
N ILE A 35 3.76 -1.57 -2.07
CA ILE A 35 4.12 -0.83 -3.29
C ILE A 35 5.36 0.00 -2.98
N ALA A 36 6.37 -0.03 -3.84
CA ALA A 36 7.56 0.80 -3.67
C ALA A 36 7.89 1.58 -4.95
N VAL A 37 7.88 2.90 -4.87
CA VAL A 37 8.39 3.77 -5.93
C VAL A 37 9.92 3.74 -5.87
N LYS A 38 10.53 3.21 -6.92
CA LYS A 38 11.97 3.00 -7.04
C LYS A 38 12.73 4.32 -7.20
N PRO A 39 14.07 4.33 -7.06
CA PRO A 39 14.84 5.58 -7.09
C PRO A 39 14.65 6.42 -8.35
N ASP A 40 14.51 5.81 -9.52
CA ASP A 40 14.20 6.49 -10.78
C ASP A 40 12.79 7.10 -10.79
N GLY A 41 11.80 6.45 -10.19
CA GLY A 41 10.45 7.00 -10.02
C GLY A 41 10.43 8.25 -9.13
N VAL A 42 11.20 8.21 -8.03
CA VAL A 42 11.34 9.37 -7.13
C VAL A 42 12.09 10.51 -7.82
N GLN A 43 13.24 10.24 -8.46
CA GLN A 43 14.03 11.24 -9.18
C GLN A 43 13.23 11.92 -10.30
N ARG A 44 12.32 11.18 -10.94
CA ARG A 44 11.43 11.68 -12.00
C ARG A 44 10.14 12.31 -11.48
N LYS A 45 10.01 12.48 -10.16
CA LYS A 45 8.87 13.16 -9.50
C LYS A 45 7.53 12.46 -9.77
N LEU A 46 7.53 11.13 -9.90
CA LEU A 46 6.33 10.34 -10.20
C LEU A 46 5.57 9.87 -8.95
N VAL A 47 6.03 10.21 -7.75
CA VAL A 47 5.42 9.76 -6.48
C VAL A 47 3.95 10.14 -6.40
N GLY A 48 3.61 11.42 -6.64
CA GLY A 48 2.23 11.89 -6.57
C GLY A 48 1.33 11.25 -7.63
N GLU A 49 1.83 11.05 -8.85
CA GLU A 49 1.08 10.40 -9.92
C GLU A 49 0.80 8.92 -9.60
N ILE A 50 1.77 8.22 -9.02
CA ILE A 50 1.59 6.84 -8.57
C ILE A 50 0.56 6.79 -7.45
N ILE A 51 0.72 7.57 -6.38
CA ILE A 51 -0.23 7.61 -5.25
C ILE A 51 -1.65 7.87 -5.77
N LYS A 52 -1.81 8.91 -6.61
CA LYS A 52 -3.09 9.27 -7.21
C LYS A 52 -3.78 8.10 -7.89
N ARG A 53 -3.06 7.23 -8.62
CA ARG A 53 -3.70 6.07 -9.29
C ARG A 53 -4.26 5.05 -8.31
N PHE A 54 -3.62 4.85 -7.16
CA PHE A 54 -4.12 3.96 -6.11
C PHE A 54 -5.27 4.60 -5.32
N GLU A 55 -5.19 5.90 -5.02
CA GLU A 55 -6.30 6.64 -4.37
C GLU A 55 -7.54 6.64 -5.26
N GLN A 56 -7.40 6.98 -6.54
CA GLN A 56 -8.53 7.01 -7.50
C GLN A 56 -9.13 5.63 -7.76
N ARG A 57 -8.38 4.55 -7.46
CA ARG A 57 -8.91 3.19 -7.53
C ARG A 57 -9.84 2.86 -6.35
N GLY A 58 -9.73 3.60 -5.24
CA GLY A 58 -10.46 3.36 -4.00
C GLY A 58 -9.69 2.50 -2.98
N PHE A 59 -8.36 2.40 -3.09
CA PHE A 59 -7.55 1.73 -2.07
C PHE A 59 -7.20 2.67 -0.92
N THR A 60 -7.10 2.11 0.28
CA THR A 60 -6.77 2.86 1.49
C THR A 60 -5.26 2.84 1.72
N LEU A 61 -4.65 4.02 1.86
CA LEU A 61 -3.24 4.13 2.25
C LEU A 61 -3.10 3.92 3.76
N VAL A 62 -2.43 2.85 4.18
CA VAL A 62 -2.26 2.49 5.60
C VAL A 62 -0.82 2.62 6.09
N GLY A 63 0.13 2.85 5.19
CA GLY A 63 1.53 3.14 5.53
C GLY A 63 2.25 3.85 4.38
N LEU A 64 3.10 4.83 4.69
CA LEU A 64 3.86 5.62 3.73
C LEU A 64 5.18 6.09 4.36
N LYS A 65 6.31 5.85 3.70
CA LYS A 65 7.58 6.50 4.07
C LYS A 65 8.56 6.67 2.91
N LEU A 66 9.28 7.79 2.94
CA LEU A 66 10.44 8.07 2.10
C LEU A 66 11.70 7.67 2.87
N LEU A 67 12.53 6.79 2.30
CA LEU A 67 13.76 6.34 2.93
C LEU A 67 14.87 6.02 1.94
N GLN A 68 16.10 6.03 2.42
CA GLN A 68 17.22 5.37 1.76
C GLN A 68 17.26 3.92 2.25
N ALA A 69 16.95 2.96 1.37
CA ALA A 69 16.93 1.55 1.76
C ALA A 69 18.35 1.03 2.04
N SER A 70 18.53 0.34 3.16
CA SER A 70 19.81 -0.29 3.51
C SER A 70 20.08 -1.51 2.64
N GLU A 71 21.36 -1.85 2.44
CA GLU A 71 21.73 -3.06 1.71
C GLU A 71 21.12 -4.33 2.32
N GLY A 72 20.99 -4.39 3.65
CA GLY A 72 20.39 -5.52 4.35
C GLY A 72 18.91 -5.73 3.99
N ILE A 73 18.10 -4.66 4.03
CA ILE A 73 16.68 -4.74 3.64
C ILE A 73 16.55 -5.12 2.16
N LEU A 74 17.38 -4.53 1.29
CA LEU A 74 17.33 -4.83 -0.15
C LEU A 74 17.74 -6.28 -0.45
N ALA A 75 18.75 -6.81 0.25
CA ALA A 75 19.20 -8.18 0.09
C ALA A 75 18.12 -9.18 0.52
N GLU A 76 17.45 -8.92 1.63
CA GLU A 76 16.34 -9.77 2.11
C GLU A 76 15.12 -9.67 1.19
N HIS A 77 14.76 -8.46 0.75
CA HIS A 77 13.65 -8.24 -0.16
C HIS A 77 13.83 -8.97 -1.50
N TYR A 78 15.06 -9.01 -2.03
CA TYR A 78 15.37 -9.70 -3.29
C TYR A 78 16.03 -11.07 -3.10
N HIS A 79 15.90 -11.72 -1.95
CA HIS A 79 16.62 -12.95 -1.64
C HIS A 79 16.39 -14.08 -2.68
N ASP A 80 15.17 -14.19 -3.22
CA ASP A 80 14.80 -15.15 -4.27
C ASP A 80 15.60 -14.94 -5.58
N LEU A 81 16.10 -13.73 -5.80
CA LEU A 81 16.84 -13.35 -7.01
C LEU A 81 18.36 -13.44 -6.82
N ARG A 82 18.87 -13.81 -5.64
CA ARG A 82 20.32 -13.80 -5.31
C ARG A 82 21.22 -14.58 -6.26
N ARG A 83 20.67 -15.60 -6.95
CA ARG A 83 21.39 -16.43 -7.93
C ARG A 83 21.30 -15.91 -9.36
N LYS A 84 20.54 -14.84 -9.61
CA LYS A 84 20.36 -14.26 -10.94
C LYS A 84 21.56 -13.35 -11.27
N PRO A 85 22.06 -13.36 -12.52
CA PRO A 85 23.25 -12.59 -12.89
C PRO A 85 23.06 -11.06 -12.73
N PHE A 86 21.83 -10.57 -12.80
CA PHE A 86 21.52 -9.15 -12.65
C PHE A 86 21.38 -8.69 -11.18
N TYR A 87 21.41 -9.60 -10.20
CA TYR A 87 21.17 -9.28 -8.79
C TYR A 87 22.11 -8.20 -8.21
N PRO A 88 23.43 -8.21 -8.46
CA PRO A 88 24.30 -7.14 -7.98
C PRO A 88 23.94 -5.76 -8.56
N ALA A 89 23.51 -5.72 -9.83
CA ALA A 89 23.08 -4.49 -10.46
C ALA A 89 21.73 -4.00 -9.92
N LEU A 90 20.82 -4.92 -9.58
CA LEU A 90 19.54 -4.63 -8.94
C LEU A 90 19.73 -3.97 -7.56
N LEU A 91 20.59 -4.55 -6.71
CA LEU A 91 20.88 -3.97 -5.40
C LEU A 91 21.50 -2.58 -5.51
N ARG A 92 22.51 -2.40 -6.38
CA ARG A 92 23.12 -1.08 -6.62
C ARG A 92 22.11 -0.05 -7.12
N TYR A 93 21.20 -0.46 -8.00
CA TYR A 93 20.15 0.41 -8.50
C TYR A 93 19.19 0.82 -7.38
N MET A 94 18.68 -0.12 -6.58
CA MET A 94 17.75 0.18 -5.49
C MET A 94 18.40 0.99 -4.36
N ALA A 95 19.71 0.83 -4.14
CA ALA A 95 20.49 1.63 -3.20
C ALA A 95 20.96 2.98 -3.77
N SER A 96 20.72 3.28 -5.06
CA SER A 96 21.26 4.48 -5.71
C SER A 96 20.56 5.79 -5.32
N GLY A 97 19.45 5.71 -4.58
CA GLY A 97 18.70 6.89 -4.14
C GLY A 97 17.49 6.52 -3.30
N PRO A 98 16.65 7.51 -2.97
CA PRO A 98 15.52 7.31 -2.08
C PRO A 98 14.42 6.48 -2.75
N VAL A 99 13.70 5.73 -1.93
CA VAL A 99 12.53 4.93 -2.28
C VAL A 99 11.33 5.46 -1.49
N VAL A 100 10.15 5.45 -2.09
CA VAL A 100 8.89 5.64 -1.36
C VAL A 100 8.23 4.28 -1.20
N ALA A 101 8.24 3.75 0.03
CA ALA A 101 7.53 2.52 0.37
C ALA A 101 6.13 2.87 0.86
N MET A 102 5.14 2.09 0.43
CA MET A 102 3.71 2.28 0.72
C MET A 102 3.05 0.94 1.00
N VAL A 103 2.09 0.95 1.91
CA VAL A 103 1.17 -0.17 2.13
C VAL A 103 -0.24 0.29 1.77
N TRP A 104 -0.84 -0.41 0.81
CA TRP A 104 -2.20 -0.16 0.36
C TRP A 104 -3.10 -1.32 0.79
N GLU A 105 -4.30 -0.98 1.25
CA GLU A 105 -5.32 -1.91 1.73
C GLU A 105 -6.57 -1.85 0.83
N GLY A 106 -7.19 -3.01 0.58
CA GLY A 106 -8.48 -3.10 -0.12
C GLY A 106 -8.72 -4.46 -0.76
N HIS A 107 -9.93 -4.65 -1.30
CA HIS A 107 -10.33 -5.92 -1.91
C HIS A 107 -9.47 -6.29 -3.12
N ASN A 108 -8.85 -7.48 -3.08
CA ASN A 108 -7.95 -7.98 -4.13
C ASN A 108 -6.84 -6.98 -4.50
N VAL A 109 -6.36 -6.18 -3.54
CA VAL A 109 -5.40 -5.12 -3.77
C VAL A 109 -4.09 -5.65 -4.37
N VAL A 110 -3.59 -6.83 -3.99
CA VAL A 110 -2.35 -7.41 -4.53
C VAL A 110 -2.49 -7.65 -6.03
N ARG A 111 -3.52 -8.43 -6.42
CA ARG A 111 -3.78 -8.77 -7.82
C ARG A 111 -4.08 -7.52 -8.66
N THR A 112 -4.88 -6.61 -8.14
CA THR A 112 -5.29 -5.40 -8.85
C THR A 112 -4.11 -4.44 -9.01
N SER A 113 -3.28 -4.29 -7.98
CA SER A 113 -2.07 -3.47 -8.04
C SER A 113 -1.10 -3.99 -9.10
N ARG A 114 -0.91 -5.31 -9.19
CA ARG A 114 -0.12 -5.96 -10.25
C ARG A 114 -0.62 -5.62 -11.64
N ALA A 115 -1.94 -5.61 -11.85
CA ALA A 115 -2.54 -5.23 -13.13
C ALA A 115 -2.37 -3.73 -13.43
N MET A 116 -2.54 -2.86 -12.44
CA MET A 116 -2.33 -1.41 -12.58
C MET A 116 -0.88 -1.04 -12.85
N VAL A 117 0.07 -1.75 -12.24
CA VAL A 117 1.50 -1.54 -12.43
C VAL A 117 1.95 -1.94 -13.84
N GLY A 118 1.42 -3.04 -14.38
CA GLY A 118 1.79 -3.58 -15.68
C GLY A 118 3.02 -4.50 -15.65
N ASP A 119 3.36 -5.06 -16.81
CA ASP A 119 4.42 -6.05 -16.96
C ASP A 119 5.79 -5.55 -16.49
N THR A 120 6.64 -6.47 -16.01
CA THR A 120 7.96 -6.13 -15.47
C THR A 120 8.86 -5.50 -16.53
N ASP A 121 8.79 -6.01 -17.76
CA ASP A 121 9.38 -5.39 -18.92
C ASP A 121 8.44 -4.29 -19.43
N SER A 122 8.86 -3.05 -19.28
CA SER A 122 8.07 -1.87 -19.67
C SER A 122 7.75 -1.84 -21.17
N SER A 123 8.55 -2.49 -22.01
CA SER A 123 8.26 -2.60 -23.46
C SER A 123 7.04 -3.47 -23.77
N GLN A 124 6.66 -4.33 -22.83
CA GLN A 124 5.49 -5.22 -22.92
C GLN A 124 4.30 -4.68 -22.12
N ALA A 125 4.52 -3.68 -21.25
CA ALA A 125 3.48 -3.11 -20.42
C ALA A 125 2.48 -2.31 -21.27
N LYS A 126 1.19 -2.56 -21.07
CA LYS A 126 0.12 -1.93 -21.85
C LYS A 126 -0.02 -0.44 -21.51
N PRO A 127 -0.39 0.42 -22.47
CA PRO A 127 -0.79 1.81 -22.19
C PRO A 127 -1.88 1.87 -21.11
N GLY A 128 -1.80 2.86 -20.23
CA GLY A 128 -2.67 3.01 -19.05
C GLY A 128 -2.15 2.32 -17.79
N THR A 129 -1.18 1.41 -17.91
CA THR A 129 -0.45 0.88 -16.74
C THR A 129 0.66 1.83 -16.31
N ILE A 130 1.07 1.81 -15.04
CA ILE A 130 2.13 2.69 -14.53
C ILE A 130 3.41 2.51 -15.33
N ARG A 131 3.80 1.26 -15.62
CA ARG A 131 5.02 0.99 -16.39
C ARG A 131 4.86 1.34 -17.86
N GLY A 132 3.71 1.07 -18.48
CA GLY A 132 3.45 1.42 -19.88
C GLY A 132 3.46 2.93 -20.11
N ASP A 133 2.97 3.72 -19.15
CA ASP A 133 2.91 5.18 -19.29
C ASP A 133 4.23 5.86 -18.90
N PHE A 134 4.98 5.29 -17.96
CA PHE A 134 6.10 6.00 -17.33
C PHE A 134 7.45 5.29 -17.41
N SER A 135 7.60 4.16 -18.08
CA SER A 135 8.91 3.51 -18.22
C SER A 135 9.13 2.94 -19.62
N VAL A 136 10.39 2.82 -20.01
CA VAL A 136 10.77 2.37 -21.36
C VAL A 136 11.53 1.05 -21.33
N HIS A 137 12.29 0.78 -20.27
CA HIS A 137 13.21 -0.35 -20.21
C HIS A 137 13.15 -1.05 -18.85
N ILE A 138 13.26 -2.38 -18.85
CA ILE A 138 13.15 -3.25 -17.66
C ILE A 138 14.09 -2.84 -16.50
N SER A 139 15.25 -2.25 -16.79
CA SER A 139 16.21 -1.81 -15.78
C SER A 139 15.80 -0.54 -15.01
N ARG A 140 14.81 0.20 -15.51
CA ARG A 140 14.29 1.47 -14.96
C ARG A 140 12.78 1.51 -15.10
N ASN A 141 12.12 0.61 -14.38
CA ASN A 141 10.68 0.38 -14.47
C ASN A 141 9.88 1.02 -13.32
N VAL A 142 10.44 2.05 -12.66
CA VAL A 142 9.77 3.03 -11.78
C VAL A 142 9.18 2.51 -10.47
N ILE A 143 8.63 1.29 -10.42
CA ILE A 143 7.80 0.82 -9.31
C ILE A 143 7.93 -0.69 -9.10
N HIS A 144 7.80 -1.11 -7.83
CA HIS A 144 7.63 -2.48 -7.37
C HIS A 144 6.21 -2.68 -6.82
N ALA A 145 5.67 -3.88 -6.98
CA ALA A 145 4.45 -4.35 -6.32
C ALA A 145 4.59 -5.83 -6.00
N SER A 146 4.15 -6.23 -4.81
CA SER A 146 4.10 -7.63 -4.38
C SER A 146 3.31 -8.47 -5.39
N ASP A 147 3.70 -9.74 -5.58
CA ASP A 147 3.15 -10.63 -6.62
C ASP A 147 2.19 -11.71 -6.09
N SER A 148 2.18 -11.96 -4.79
CA SER A 148 1.19 -12.79 -4.10
C SER A 148 0.87 -12.21 -2.71
N VAL A 149 -0.19 -12.70 -2.09
CA VAL A 149 -0.59 -12.28 -0.73
C VAL A 149 0.49 -12.66 0.28
N GLU A 150 1.06 -13.85 0.17
CA GLU A 150 2.12 -14.35 1.06
C GLU A 150 3.39 -13.50 0.92
N VAL A 151 3.74 -13.11 -0.32
CA VAL A 151 4.86 -12.21 -0.57
C VAL A 151 4.58 -10.82 -0.03
N ALA A 152 3.35 -10.31 -0.19
CA ALA A 152 2.95 -9.02 0.35
C ALA A 152 3.10 -8.97 1.88
N GLU A 153 2.61 -9.97 2.61
CA GLU A 153 2.74 -10.05 4.07
C GLU A 153 4.20 -10.03 4.54
N ARG A 154 5.05 -10.83 3.89
CA ARG A 154 6.49 -10.87 4.15
C ARG A 154 7.16 -9.53 3.86
N GLU A 155 6.86 -8.95 2.70
CA GLU A 155 7.42 -7.66 2.28
C GLU A 155 6.98 -6.52 3.19
N ILE A 156 5.70 -6.45 3.58
CA ILE A 156 5.21 -5.45 4.53
C ILE A 156 5.95 -5.59 5.86
N SER A 157 6.07 -6.81 6.39
CA SER A 157 6.78 -7.07 7.67
C SER A 157 8.27 -6.72 7.61
N LEU A 158 8.89 -6.83 6.44
CA LEU A 158 10.29 -6.45 6.23
C LEU A 158 10.46 -4.93 6.16
N TRP A 159 9.54 -4.22 5.52
CA TRP A 159 9.67 -2.79 5.24
C TRP A 159 9.05 -1.91 6.33
N PHE A 160 8.08 -2.38 7.11
CA PHE A 160 7.34 -1.59 8.10
C PHE A 160 7.29 -2.30 9.46
N HIS A 161 7.51 -1.55 10.53
CA HIS A 161 7.16 -1.97 11.88
C HIS A 161 5.65 -1.81 12.08
N SER A 162 5.06 -2.58 12.99
CA SER A 162 3.62 -2.53 13.26
C SER A 162 3.12 -1.14 13.65
N GLY A 163 3.92 -0.35 14.37
CA GLY A 163 3.58 1.03 14.75
C GLY A 163 3.65 2.05 13.60
N GLU A 164 4.16 1.66 12.43
CA GLU A 164 4.17 2.50 11.22
C GLU A 164 2.92 2.30 10.35
N LEU A 165 2.05 1.33 10.69
CA LEU A 165 0.82 1.04 9.97
C LEU A 165 -0.39 1.57 10.76
N ILE A 166 -1.28 2.27 10.07
CA ILE A 166 -2.44 2.94 10.68
C ILE A 166 -3.72 2.24 10.20
N SER A 167 -4.54 1.81 11.15
CA SER A 167 -5.91 1.37 10.87
C SER A 167 -6.87 2.55 11.01
N TRP A 168 -7.62 2.83 9.95
CA TRP A 168 -8.59 3.93 9.91
C TRP A 168 -9.71 3.63 8.92
N GLU A 169 -10.87 4.27 9.12
CA GLU A 169 -12.06 4.09 8.28
C GLU A 169 -12.18 5.23 7.28
N THR A 170 -12.37 4.91 6.00
CA THR A 170 -12.60 5.91 4.95
C THR A 170 -14.09 6.19 4.81
N SER A 171 -14.46 7.45 4.56
CA SER A 171 -15.87 7.86 4.45
C SER A 171 -16.59 7.34 3.20
N ASP A 172 -15.83 6.79 2.24
CA ASP A 172 -16.32 6.33 0.94
C ASP A 172 -16.48 4.80 0.86
N GLN A 173 -16.22 4.04 1.92
CA GLN A 173 -16.30 2.58 1.89
C GLN A 173 -17.67 2.06 1.40
N SER A 174 -18.77 2.69 1.85
CA SER A 174 -20.14 2.33 1.45
C SER A 174 -20.45 2.59 -0.02
N HIS A 175 -19.64 3.40 -0.70
CA HIS A 175 -19.74 3.66 -2.14
C HIS A 175 -18.86 2.73 -2.97
N LEU A 176 -17.84 2.10 -2.36
CA LEU A 176 -16.88 1.21 -3.02
C LEU A 176 -17.24 -0.26 -2.87
N TYR A 177 -17.76 -0.66 -1.71
CA TYR A 177 -18.13 -2.02 -1.38
C TYR A 177 -19.61 -2.08 -1.02
N GLN A 178 -20.32 -3.03 -1.63
CA GLN A 178 -21.64 -3.42 -1.16
C GLN A 178 -21.45 -4.47 -0.07
N VAL A 179 -21.74 -4.09 1.17
CA VAL A 179 -21.94 -5.03 2.29
C VAL A 179 -23.33 -5.61 2.16
#